data_AF-A0A839GBP9-F1
#
_entry.id   AF-A0A839GBP9-F1
#
_cell.length_a   1.000
_cell.length_b   1.000
_cell.length_c   1.000
_cell.angle_alpha   90.00
_cell.angle_beta   90.00
_cell.angle_gamma   90.00
#
_symmetry.space_group_name_H-M   'P 1'
#
loop_
_entity.id
_entity.type
_entity.pdbx_description
1 polymer ?
#
loop_
_entity_poly.entity_id
_entity_poly.type
_entity_poly.pdbx_seq_one_letter_code
_entity_poly.pdbx_strand_id
1 'polypeptide(L)' 'MNPLLVHLAFVSENPTADKERLCLAGATCVSDQTLDDGSHLVMLRDPWGLALQLCKRGRPMLARDEW' A
#
# COMPACT_ATOMS: atom_id res chain seq x y z
N MET A 1 -9.00 9.46 -14.31
CA MET A 1 -8.62 9.29 -12.89
C MET A 1 -8.32 10.67 -12.32
N ASN A 2 -8.84 11.01 -11.14
CA ASN A 2 -8.96 12.39 -10.66
C ASN A 2 -7.77 12.78 -9.74
N PRO A 3 -7.04 13.87 -10.03
CA PRO A 3 -5.86 14.30 -9.26
C PRO A 3 -6.13 14.63 -7.78
N LEU A 4 -7.40 14.67 -7.35
CA LEU A 4 -7.83 14.92 -5.97
C LEU A 4 -8.29 13.66 -5.20
N LEU A 5 -8.07 12.45 -5.73
CA LEU A 5 -8.43 11.23 -5.00
C LEU A 5 -7.50 11.05 -3.79
N VAL A 6 -8.01 11.42 -2.62
CA VAL A 6 -7.41 11.12 -1.33
C VAL A 6 -7.25 9.62 -1.20
N HIS A 7 -6.06 9.19 -0.77
CA HIS A 7 -5.78 7.83 -0.38
C HIS A 7 -5.06 7.83 0.97
N LEU A 8 -5.26 6.76 1.74
CA LEU A 8 -4.53 6.53 2.97
C LEU A 8 -3.39 5.56 2.68
N ALA A 9 -2.17 5.99 2.98
CA ALA A 9 -0.97 5.18 2.80
C ALA A 9 -0.48 4.64 4.14
N PHE A 10 -0.26 3.32 4.20
CA PHE A 10 0.29 2.62 5.35
C PHE A 10 1.68 2.11 5.04
N VAL A 11 2.61 2.25 5.98
CA VAL A 11 3.90 1.55 5.91
C VAL A 11 3.62 0.07 6.18
N SER A 12 4.01 -0.80 5.25
CA SER A 12 3.82 -2.25 5.36
C SER A 12 5.17 -2.96 5.26
N GLU A 13 5.43 -3.89 6.17
CA GLU A 13 6.65 -4.70 6.14
C GLU A 13 6.59 -5.78 5.06
N ASN A 14 5.39 -6.26 4.72
CA ASN A 14 5.15 -7.24 3.68
C ASN A 14 3.87 -6.90 2.89
N PRO A 15 3.97 -5.99 1.90
CA PRO A 15 2.82 -5.55 1.14
C PRO A 15 2.10 -6.68 0.41
N THR A 16 2.80 -7.76 0.01
CA THR A 16 2.19 -8.96 -0.59
C THR A 16 1.20 -9.63 0.35
N ALA A 17 1.65 -9.95 1.58
CA ALA A 17 0.82 -10.63 2.56
C ALA A 17 -0.35 -9.75 3.03
N ASP A 18 -0.10 -8.45 3.22
CA ASP A 18 -1.15 -7.50 3.60
C ASP A 18 -2.19 -7.32 2.50
N LYS A 19 -1.77 -7.22 1.23
CA LYS A 19 -2.68 -7.20 0.08
C LYS A 19 -3.55 -8.45 0.06
N GLU A 20 -2.97 -9.64 0.18
CA GLU A 20 -3.72 -10.91 0.18
C GLU A 20 -4.77 -10.95 1.30
N ARG A 21 -4.37 -10.54 2.52
CA ARG A 21 -5.26 -10.46 3.67
C ARG A 21 -6.42 -9.48 3.44
N LEU A 22 -6.13 -8.30 2.88
CA LEU A 22 -7.16 -7.29 2.58
C LEU A 22 -8.08 -7.73 1.44
N CYS A 23 -7.56 -8.36 0.40
CA CYS A 23 -8.36 -8.91 -0.68
C CYS A 23 -9.30 -10.02 -0.20
N LEU A 24 -8.81 -10.90 0.69
CA LEU A 24 -9.65 -11.92 1.33
C LEU A 24 -10.78 -11.28 2.16
N ALA A 25 -10.53 -10.11 2.76
CA ALA A 25 -11.52 -9.33 3.47
C ALA A 25 -12.45 -8.49 2.56
N GLY A 26 -12.31 -8.59 1.23
CA GLY A 26 -13.18 -7.94 0.25
C GLY A 26 -12.59 -6.72 -0.47
N ALA A 27 -11.34 -6.34 -0.20
CA ALA A 27 -10.68 -5.30 -0.99
C ALA A 27 -10.38 -5.78 -2.42
N THR A 28 -10.29 -4.85 -3.35
CA THR A 28 -9.86 -5.10 -4.73
C THR A 28 -8.48 -4.53 -4.96
N CYS A 29 -7.54 -5.35 -5.46
CA CYS A 29 -6.24 -4.86 -5.89
C CYS A 29 -6.38 -4.02 -7.18
N VAL A 30 -5.81 -2.81 -7.17
CA VAL A 30 -5.79 -1.89 -8.31
C VAL A 30 -4.44 -1.94 -9.02
N SER A 31 -3.34 -1.98 -8.27
CA SER A 31 -1.99 -2.15 -8.82
C SER A 31 -1.04 -2.72 -7.78
N ASP A 32 -0.04 -3.46 -8.25
CA ASP A 32 1.02 -4.04 -7.42
C ASP A 32 2.34 -3.84 -8.18
N GLN A 33 3.24 -3.01 -7.63
CA GLN A 33 4.43 -2.54 -8.33
C GLN A 33 5.67 -2.64 -7.45
N THR A 34 6.72 -3.28 -7.96
CA THR A 34 8.07 -3.20 -7.43
C THR A 34 8.87 -2.24 -8.30
N LEU A 35 9.49 -1.23 -7.68
CA LEU A 35 10.27 -0.20 -8.36
C LEU A 35 11.76 -0.49 -8.24
N ASP A 36 12.56 0.08 -9.15
CA ASP A 36 14.01 -0.11 -9.21
C ASP A 36 14.75 0.41 -7.96
N ASP A 37 14.13 1.33 -7.20
CA ASP A 37 14.65 1.83 -5.92
C ASP A 37 14.45 0.86 -4.75
N GLY A 38 13.94 -0.35 -5.02
CA GLY A 38 13.62 -1.38 -4.03
C GLY A 38 12.28 -1.16 -3.32
N SER A 39 11.49 -0.16 -3.72
CA SER A 39 10.17 0.05 -3.15
C SER A 39 9.16 -0.97 -3.68
N HIS A 40 8.24 -1.39 -2.81
CA HIS A 40 7.08 -2.19 -3.16
C HIS A 40 5.82 -1.41 -2.76
N LEU A 41 5.03 -1.03 -3.77
CA LEU A 41 3.83 -0.22 -3.64
C LEU A 41 2.61 -0.98 -4.15
N VAL A 42 1.58 -1.10 -3.31
CA VAL A 42 0.31 -1.73 -3.68
C VAL A 42 -0.81 -0.72 -3.51
N MET A 43 -1.65 -0.56 -4.52
CA MET A 43 -2.88 0.22 -4.46
C MET A 43 -4.08 -0.71 -4.39
N LEU A 44 -4.99 -0.46 -3.45
CA LEU A 44 -6.23 -1.20 -3.30
C LEU A 44 -7.43 -0.26 -3.21
N ARG A 45 -8.62 -0.81 -3.46
CA ARG A 45 -9.91 -0.24 -3.07
C ARG A 45 -10.54 -1.13 -2.02
N ASP A 46 -10.94 -0.55 -0.90
CA ASP A 46 -11.75 -1.29 0.07
C ASP A 46 -13.19 -1.50 -0.46
N PRO A 47 -14.02 -2.33 0.21
CA PRO A 47 -15.40 -2.57 -0.20
C PRO A 47 -16.30 -1.33 -0.27
N TRP A 48 -15.91 -0.25 0.40
CA TRP A 48 -16.67 1.01 0.48
C TRP A 48 -16.15 2.09 -0.47
N GLY A 49 -15.08 1.79 -1.23
CA GLY A 49 -14.52 2.65 -2.27
C GLY A 49 -13.31 3.50 -1.83
N LEU A 50 -12.84 3.39 -0.59
CA LEU A 50 -11.67 4.13 -0.12
C LEU A 50 -10.39 3.62 -0.83
N ALA A 51 -9.54 4.55 -1.27
CA ALA A 51 -8.22 4.20 -1.78
C ALA A 51 -7.27 3.92 -0.63
N LEU A 52 -6.64 2.75 -0.67
CA LEU A 52 -5.57 2.36 0.25
C LEU A 52 -4.28 2.20 -0.54
N GLN A 53 -3.17 2.60 0.07
CA GLN A 53 -1.83 2.33 -0.43
C GLN A 53 -1.03 1.59 0.65
N LEU A 54 -0.42 0.46 0.28
CA LEU A 54 0.59 -0.21 1.10
C LEU A 54 1.96 0.17 0.55
N CYS A 55 2.81 0.69 1.43
CA CYS A 55 4.11 1.22 1.08
C CYS A 55 5.22 0.49 1.84
N LYS A 56 6.09 -0.20 1.11
CA LYS A 56 7.41 -0.58 1.60
C LYS A 56 8.44 0.17 0.78
N ARG A 57 8.97 1.28 1.29
CA ARG A 57 9.98 2.07 0.56
C ARG A 57 11.36 1.43 0.71
N GLY A 58 12.13 1.38 -0.36
CA GLY A 58 13.52 0.89 -0.30
C GLY A 58 14.38 1.73 0.64
N ARG A 59 14.18 3.06 0.63
CA ARG A 59 14.64 3.97 1.69
C ARG A 59 13.45 4.47 2.51
N PRO A 60 13.31 4.05 3.79
CA PRO A 60 12.22 4.50 4.65
C PRO A 60 12.20 6.04 4.81
N MET A 61 10.99 6.61 4.89
CA MET A 61 10.82 8.04 5.19
C MET A 61 11.11 8.35 6.66
N LEU A 62 10.76 7.42 7.56
CA LEU A 62 11.03 7.51 8.98
C LEU A 62 12.25 6.66 9.32
N ALA A 63 13.12 7.17 10.19
CA ALA A 63 14.10 6.32 10.85
C ALA A 63 13.34 5.29 11.69
N ARG A 64 13.83 4.05 11.74
CA ARG A 64 13.31 3.06 12.69
C ARG A 64 13.81 3.47 14.07
N ASP A 65 12.97 4.18 14.81
CA ASP A 65 13.17 4.39 16.23
C ASP A 65 12.56 3.19 16.96
N GLU A 66 13.31 2.62 17.92
CA GLU A 66 12.82 1.56 18.80
C GLU A 66 11.85 2.19 19.81
N TRP A 67 10.55 2.11 19.53
CA TRP A 67 9.49 2.48 20.47
C TRP A 67 8.97 1.24 21.20
#